data_AF-A0A3D4FKV9-F1
#
_entry.id   AF-A0A3D4FKV9-F1
#
_cell.length_a   1.000
_cell.length_b   1.000
_cell.length_c   1.000
_cell.angle_alpha   90.00
_cell.angle_beta   90.00
_cell.angle_gamma   90.00
#
_symmetry.space_group_name_H-M   'P 1'
#
loop_
_entity.id
_entity.type
_entity.pdbx_description
1 polymer ?
#
loop_
_entity_poly.entity_id
_entity_poly.type
_entity_poly.pdbx_seq_one_letter_code
_entity_poly.pdbx_strand_id
1 'polypeptide(L)'
;DYEIASQAWSGDYNDPNTFFDLWTSNSGMNRTGWKSSEYDELIKKASETLDLGERAKIFAEAEKILVYEDAAISPGVWRFKNTYVRKYVKNYFSPTFGTVDLKHTYTEGR
;
A
#
# COMPACT_ATOMS: atom_id res chain seq x y z
N ASP A 1 2.25 19.43 14.87
CA ASP A 1 3.18 19.96 13.85
C ASP A 1 4.41 19.09 13.75
N TYR A 2 4.87 18.87 12.52
CA TYR A 2 6.08 18.13 12.18
C TYR A 2 6.65 18.71 10.88
N GLU A 3 7.96 18.63 10.69
CA GLU A 3 8.62 19.02 9.44
C GLU A 3 8.80 17.82 8.51
N ILE A 4 9.19 16.68 9.09
CA ILE A 4 9.35 15.40 8.39
C ILE A 4 8.75 14.32 9.29
N ALA A 5 8.00 13.39 8.70
CA ALA A 5 7.46 12.23 9.40
C ALA A 5 7.68 10.97 8.56
N SER A 6 7.91 9.85 9.25
CA SER A 6 7.92 8.53 8.62
C SER A 6 6.50 7.96 8.63
N GLN A 7 5.97 7.64 7.46
CA GLN A 7 4.73 6.88 7.30
C GLN A 7 5.04 5.59 6.58
N ALA A 8 4.29 4.54 6.91
CA ALA A 8 4.41 3.28 6.21
C ALA A 8 3.01 2.70 6.03
N TRP A 9 2.71 2.28 4.80
CA TRP A 9 1.46 1.60 4.47
C TRP A 9 1.67 0.12 4.23
N SER A 10 0.60 -0.66 4.28
CA SER A 10 0.56 -2.06 3.86
C SER A 10 -0.77 -2.24 3.14
N GLY A 11 -0.76 -2.90 1.99
CA GLY A 11 -1.96 -2.96 1.15
C GLY A 11 -3.13 -3.60 1.88
N ASP A 12 -4.28 -2.95 1.83
CA ASP A 12 -5.53 -3.42 2.43
C ASP A 12 -6.17 -4.53 1.57
N TYR A 13 -5.90 -4.50 0.27
CA TYR A 13 -6.35 -5.46 -0.73
C TYR A 13 -5.28 -5.59 -1.84
N ASN A 14 -5.39 -6.65 -2.65
CA ASN A 14 -4.39 -6.98 -3.67
C ASN A 14 -4.54 -6.16 -4.96
N ASP A 15 -4.38 -4.85 -4.86
CA ASP A 15 -4.49 -3.93 -5.97
C ASP A 15 -3.66 -2.66 -5.72
N PRO A 16 -2.96 -2.10 -6.72
CA PRO A 16 -2.14 -0.89 -6.52
C PRO A 16 -2.92 0.29 -5.94
N ASN A 17 -4.23 0.39 -6.18
CA ASN A 17 -5.05 1.52 -5.76
C ASN A 17 -4.99 1.74 -4.23
N THR A 18 -4.78 0.69 -3.44
CA THR A 18 -4.60 0.80 -1.97
C THR A 18 -3.48 1.75 -1.56
N PHE A 19 -2.46 1.94 -2.41
CA PHE A 19 -1.36 2.88 -2.18
C PHE A 19 -1.61 4.25 -2.80
N PHE A 20 -2.21 4.29 -4.00
CA PHE A 20 -2.41 5.54 -4.73
C PHE A 20 -3.57 6.38 -4.16
N ASP A 21 -4.64 5.73 -3.68
CA ASP A 21 -5.78 6.43 -3.06
C ASP A 21 -5.37 7.27 -1.84
N LEU A 22 -4.30 6.88 -1.16
CA LEU A 22 -3.78 7.56 0.03
C LEU A 22 -3.45 9.03 -0.22
N TRP A 23 -2.99 9.36 -1.43
CA TRP A 23 -2.46 10.67 -1.76
C TRP A 23 -3.47 11.56 -2.49
N THR A 24 -4.68 11.06 -2.76
CA THR A 24 -5.73 11.89 -3.34
C THR A 24 -6.02 13.10 -2.45
N SER A 25 -6.39 14.24 -3.03
CA SER A 25 -6.51 15.52 -2.30
C SER A 25 -7.55 15.51 -1.18
N ASN A 26 -8.51 14.58 -1.24
CA ASN A 26 -9.58 14.40 -0.25
C ASN A 26 -9.34 13.20 0.69
N SER A 27 -8.21 12.50 0.55
CA SER A 27 -7.86 11.38 1.41
C SER A 27 -7.57 11.86 2.83
N GLY A 28 -8.27 11.29 3.82
CA GLY A 28 -7.96 11.51 5.23
C GLY A 28 -6.61 10.93 5.68
N MET A 29 -5.98 10.08 4.84
CA MET A 29 -4.65 9.51 5.10
C MET A 29 -3.52 10.39 4.57
N ASN A 30 -3.82 11.34 3.68
CA ASN A 30 -2.87 12.33 3.21
C ASN A 30 -2.58 13.34 4.34
N ARG A 31 -1.50 13.10 5.07
CA ARG A 31 -1.07 13.98 6.17
C ARG A 31 -0.06 15.05 5.73
N THR A 32 0.43 15.00 4.50
CA THR A 32 1.44 15.96 3.98
C THR A 32 0.82 17.30 3.62
N GLY A 33 -0.50 17.33 3.40
CA GLY A 33 -1.22 18.51 2.91
C GLY A 33 -1.04 18.74 1.40
N TRP A 34 -0.30 17.86 0.72
CA TRP A 34 -0.12 17.89 -0.73
C TRP A 34 -1.45 17.65 -1.44
N LYS A 35 -1.68 18.36 -2.55
CA LYS A 35 -2.87 18.25 -3.38
C LYS A 35 -2.48 18.45 -4.84
N SER A 36 -2.97 17.59 -5.72
CA SER A 36 -2.75 17.70 -7.16
C SER A 36 -4.00 17.25 -7.91
N SER A 37 -4.59 18.17 -8.68
CA SER A 37 -5.77 17.85 -9.49
C SER A 37 -5.45 16.85 -10.60
N GLU A 38 -4.25 16.93 -11.18
CA GLU A 38 -3.79 16.00 -12.21
C GLU A 38 -3.65 14.58 -11.64
N TYR A 39 -3.05 14.45 -10.45
CA TYR A 39 -2.98 13.17 -9.76
C TYR A 39 -4.37 12.61 -9.46
N ASP A 40 -5.28 13.42 -8.93
CA ASP A 40 -6.65 12.99 -8.62
C ASP A 40 -7.39 12.49 -9.88
N GLU A 41 -7.21 13.16 -11.02
CA GLU A 41 -7.78 12.75 -12.31
C GLU A 41 -7.20 11.42 -12.79
N LEU A 42 -5.89 11.21 -12.64
CA LEU A 42 -5.25 9.94 -13.00
C LEU A 42 -5.74 8.79 -12.14
N ILE A 43 -5.89 8.98 -10.82
CA ILE A 43 -6.39 7.92 -9.93
C ILE A 43 -7.84 7.60 -10.24
N LYS A 44 -8.68 8.62 -10.50
CA LYS A 44 -10.05 8.40 -10.96
C LYS A 44 -10.08 7.61 -12.27
N LYS A 45 -9.27 8.00 -13.26
CA LYS A 45 -9.17 7.30 -14.54
C LYS A 45 -8.72 5.85 -14.36
N ALA A 46 -7.74 5.60 -13.49
CA ALA A 46 -7.29 4.25 -13.16
C ALA A 46 -8.42 3.39 -12.55
N SER A 47 -9.33 3.99 -11.77
CA SER A 47 -10.50 3.28 -11.21
C SER A 47 -11.54 2.86 -12.25
N GLU A 48 -11.61 3.58 -13.37
CA GLU A 48 -12.56 3.33 -14.47
C GLU A 48 -11.95 2.47 -15.60
N THR A 49 -10.64 2.23 -15.56
CA THR A 49 -9.90 1.48 -16.60
C THR A 49 -9.91 -0.01 -16.32
N LEU A 50 -10.47 -0.81 -17.23
CA LEU A 50 -10.55 -2.27 -17.12
C LEU A 50 -9.29 -2.99 -17.63
N ASP A 51 -8.61 -2.43 -18.63
CA ASP A 51 -7.37 -3.02 -19.15
C ASP A 51 -6.22 -2.82 -18.15
N LEU A 52 -5.64 -3.92 -17.69
CA LEU A 52 -4.61 -3.88 -16.66
C LEU A 52 -3.30 -3.24 -17.15
N GLY A 53 -3.00 -3.34 -18.45
CA GLY A 53 -1.80 -2.75 -19.05
C GLY A 53 -1.91 -1.23 -19.15
N GLU A 54 -3.07 -0.72 -19.57
CA GLU A 54 -3.37 0.71 -19.58
C GLU A 54 -3.45 1.27 -18.16
N ARG A 55 -4.10 0.56 -17.24
CA ARG A 55 -4.20 0.96 -15.84
C ARG A 55 -2.82 1.06 -15.17
N ALA A 56 -1.92 0.13 -15.47
CA ALA A 56 -0.54 0.19 -14.98
C ALA A 56 0.23 1.42 -15.49
N LYS A 57 -0.01 1.85 -16.74
CA LYS A 57 0.60 3.07 -17.28
C LYS A 57 0.08 4.32 -16.57
N ILE A 58 -1.23 4.38 -16.31
CA ILE A 58 -1.84 5.49 -15.56
C ILE A 58 -1.24 5.58 -14.15
N PHE A 59 -1.06 4.44 -13.46
CA PHE A 59 -0.41 4.43 -12.16
C PHE A 59 1.05 4.89 -12.22
N ALA A 60 1.79 4.52 -13.26
CA ALA A 60 3.17 4.99 -13.44
C ALA A 60 3.23 6.51 -13.66
N GLU A 61 2.28 7.09 -14.37
CA GLU A 61 2.16 8.55 -14.52
C GLU A 61 1.84 9.23 -13.18
N ALA A 62 0.89 8.68 -12.42
CA ALA A 62 0.56 9.17 -11.09
C ALA A 62 1.75 9.09 -10.11
N GLU A 63 2.51 7.99 -10.13
CA GLU A 63 3.72 7.83 -9.33
C GLU A 63 4.79 8.86 -9.72
N LYS A 64 4.94 9.15 -11.02
CA LYS A 64 5.88 10.14 -11.52
C LYS A 64 5.62 11.52 -10.92
N ILE A 65 4.37 11.96 -10.93
CA ILE A 65 3.95 13.24 -10.32
C ILE A 65 4.28 13.23 -8.83
N LEU A 66 3.81 12.20 -8.11
CA LEU A 66 3.90 12.13 -6.66
C LEU A 66 5.36 12.09 -6.14
N VAL A 67 6.22 11.30 -6.77
CA VAL A 67 7.57 10.99 -6.25
C VAL A 67 8.66 11.84 -6.90
N TYR A 68 8.55 12.14 -8.19
CA TYR A 68 9.64 12.75 -8.95
C TYR A 68 9.40 14.22 -9.27
N GLU A 69 8.19 14.61 -9.64
CA GLU A 69 7.90 15.99 -10.05
C GLU A 69 7.60 16.87 -8.84
N ASP A 70 6.66 16.45 -8.00
CA ASP A 70 6.27 17.19 -6.80
C ASP A 70 7.07 16.78 -5.56
N ALA A 71 7.70 15.60 -5.60
CA ALA A 71 8.47 15.02 -4.48
C ALA A 71 7.71 15.10 -3.13
N ALA A 72 6.39 14.85 -3.16
CA ALA A 72 5.52 14.96 -2.00
C ALA A 72 5.83 13.89 -0.93
N ILE A 73 6.40 12.77 -1.37
CA ILE A 73 6.91 11.69 -0.52
C ILE A 73 8.28 11.21 -0.99
N SER A 74 9.03 10.58 -0.09
CA SER A 74 10.29 9.91 -0.40
C SER A 74 10.20 8.44 -0.01
N PRO A 75 9.98 7.51 -0.97
CA PRO A 75 9.95 6.08 -0.68
C PRO A 75 11.32 5.58 -0.19
N GLY A 76 11.37 4.98 1.01
CA GLY A 76 12.61 4.50 1.62
C GLY A 76 12.86 3.00 1.39
N VAL A 77 11.94 2.15 1.83
CA VAL A 77 12.10 0.69 1.81
C VAL A 77 10.79 -0.03 1.52
N TRP A 78 10.89 -1.17 0.83
CA TRP A 78 9.81 -2.15 0.72
C TRP A 78 9.85 -3.09 1.92
N ARG A 79 8.72 -3.27 2.61
CA ARG A 79 8.66 -4.18 3.75
C ARG A 79 8.72 -5.63 3.29
N PHE A 80 9.57 -6.42 3.94
CA PHE A 80 9.54 -7.88 3.88
C PHE A 80 9.31 -8.44 5.28
N LYS A 81 8.71 -9.63 5.36
CA LYS A 81 8.37 -10.28 6.63
C LYS A 81 8.99 -11.66 6.70
N ASN A 82 9.95 -11.84 7.61
CA ASN A 82 10.50 -13.15 7.97
C ASN A 82 9.91 -13.57 9.32
N THR A 83 9.17 -14.68 9.36
CA THR A 83 8.55 -15.17 10.59
C THR A 83 9.13 -16.52 10.98
N TYR A 84 9.66 -16.61 12.20
CA TYR A 84 10.06 -17.89 12.78
C TYR A 84 8.86 -18.57 13.44
N VAL A 85 8.56 -19.80 13.04
CA VAL A 85 7.49 -20.63 13.61
C VAL A 85 8.10 -21.88 14.21
N ARG A 86 7.82 -22.14 15.50
CA ARG A 86 8.31 -23.36 16.17
C ARG A 86 7.70 -24.61 15.54
N LYS A 87 8.48 -25.70 15.47
CA LYS A 87 8.07 -26.97 14.82
C LYS A 87 6.75 -27.58 15.32
N TYR A 88 6.43 -27.33 16.60
CA TYR A 88 5.20 -27.81 17.25
C TYR A 88 3.97 -26.94 16.98
N VAL A 89 4.11 -25.79 16.29
CA VAL A 89 2.99 -24.93 15.88
C VAL A 89 2.57 -25.36 14.49
N LYS A 90 1.31 -25.79 14.36
CA LYS A 90 0.73 -26.28 13.11
C LYS A 90 -0.29 -25.28 12.58
N ASN A 91 -0.48 -25.30 11.26
CA ASN A 91 -1.45 -24.45 10.57
C ASN A 91 -1.30 -22.94 10.88
N TYR A 92 -0.06 -22.48 11.01
CA TYR A 92 0.23 -21.04 11.05
C TYR A 92 0.01 -20.46 9.65
N PHE A 93 -0.91 -19.50 9.52
CA PHE A 93 -1.18 -18.82 8.27
C PHE A 93 -0.93 -17.32 8.41
N SER A 94 -0.01 -16.81 7.59
CA SER A 94 0.26 -15.38 7.46
C SER A 94 0.03 -14.97 6.02
N PRO A 95 -1.10 -14.34 5.68
CA PRO A 95 -1.33 -13.83 4.33
C PRO A 95 -0.36 -12.70 3.98
N THR A 96 -0.24 -12.41 2.69
CA THR A 96 0.58 -11.30 2.15
C THR A 96 0.03 -9.94 2.56
N PHE A 97 -1.29 -9.83 2.68
CA PHE A 97 -2.04 -8.65 3.09
C PHE A 97 -3.02 -9.02 4.20
N GLY A 98 -3.35 -8.06 5.06
CA GLY A 98 -4.21 -8.27 6.21
C GLY A 98 -3.50 -8.83 7.44
N THR A 99 -4.26 -9.48 8.32
CA THR A 99 -3.79 -9.92 9.63
C THR A 99 -3.46 -11.41 9.64
N VAL A 100 -2.64 -11.83 10.61
CA VAL A 100 -2.35 -13.25 10.82
C VAL A 100 -3.64 -13.97 11.21
N ASP A 101 -3.98 -15.05 10.51
CA ASP A 101 -5.12 -15.89 10.87
C ASP A 101 -4.66 -16.99 11.82
N LEU A 102 -5.14 -16.91 13.06
CA LEU A 102 -4.87 -17.88 14.11
C LEU A 102 -6.02 -18.86 14.34
N LYS A 103 -7.14 -18.73 13.63
CA LYS A 103 -8.34 -19.54 13.85
C LYS A 103 -8.08 -21.04 13.73
N HIS A 104 -7.20 -21.42 12.82
CA HIS A 104 -6.84 -22.82 12.54
C HIS A 104 -5.47 -23.20 13.10
N THR A 105 -4.78 -22.28 13.76
CA THR A 105 -3.47 -22.53 14.34
C THR A 105 -3.60 -23.31 15.64
N TYR A 106 -2.84 -24.41 15.76
CA TYR A 106 -2.84 -25.23 16.97
C TYR A 106 -1.44 -25.74 17.29
N THR A 107 -1.35 -26.50 18.37
CA THR A 107 -0.09 -26.99 18.92
C THR A 107 -0.13 -28.49 19.08
N GLU A 108 0.93 -29.18 18.69
CA GLU A 108 1.00 -30.64 18.70
C GLU A 108 2.34 -31.13 19.25
N GLY A 109 2.32 -32.20 20.07
CA GLY A 109 3.54 -32.86 20.54
C GLY A 109 4.25 -32.13 21.68
N ARG A 110 3.49 -31.49 22.56
CA ARG A 110 3.94 -30.95 23.85
C ARG A 110 2.97 -31.37 24.95
#